data_AF-A0A8T6TJH8-F1
#
_entry.id   AF-A0A8T6TJH8-F1
#
_cell.length_a   1.000
_cell.length_b   1.000
_cell.length_c   1.000
_cell.angle_alpha   90.00
_cell.angle_beta   90.00
_cell.angle_gamma   90.00
#
_symmetry.space_group_name_H-M   'P 1'
#
loop_
_entity.id
_entity.type
_entity.pdbx_description
1 polymer ?
#
loop_
_entity_poly.entity_id
_entity_poly.type
_entity_poly.pdbx_seq_one_letter_code
_entity_poly.pdbx_strand_id
1 'polypeptide(L)'
;ASLQDIMVVGDELVTHMAHALAEEMPRELRLVGRDPAELLALEPPFPRISYDEAVELLNEQGVEMYWGDDFGRTQEEPLSRSFEKPVWVVGFPTGIK
;
A
#
# COMPACT_ATOMS: atom_id res chain seq x y z
N ALA A 1 10.22 3.89 19.98
CA ALA A 1 9.59 3.78 18.67
C ALA A 1 8.55 2.67 18.73
N SER A 2 7.29 3.00 18.51
CA SER A 2 6.16 2.08 18.39
C SER A 2 5.92 1.67 16.93
N LEU A 3 5.03 0.71 16.69
CA LEU A 3 4.57 0.39 15.32
C LEU A 3 3.87 1.60 14.66
N GLN A 4 3.18 2.43 15.44
CA GLN A 4 2.56 3.64 14.91
C GLN A 4 3.61 4.66 14.47
N ASP A 5 4.69 4.80 15.25
CA ASP A 5 5.77 5.75 14.93
C ASP A 5 6.43 5.37 13.59
N ILE A 6 6.69 4.08 13.35
CA ILE A 6 7.33 3.64 12.10
C ILE A 6 6.38 3.76 10.90
N MET A 7 5.06 3.55 11.09
CA MET A 7 4.09 3.75 10.01
C MET A 7 4.00 5.22 9.60
N VAL A 8 4.02 6.15 10.56
CA VAL A 8 4.04 7.60 10.25
C VAL A 8 5.29 7.96 9.45
N VAL A 9 6.46 7.52 9.90
CA VAL A 9 7.72 7.74 9.14
C VAL A 9 7.67 7.10 7.76
N GLY A 10 7.08 5.91 7.64
CA GLY A 10 6.91 5.22 6.37
C GLY A 10 5.99 5.97 5.40
N ASP A 11 4.86 6.49 5.90
CA ASP A 11 3.93 7.32 5.12
C ASP A 11 4.64 8.57 4.58
N GLU A 12 5.37 9.28 5.44
CA GLU A 12 6.13 10.48 5.09
C GLU A 12 7.24 10.19 4.08
N LEU A 13 8.00 9.11 4.29
CA LEU A 13 9.11 8.73 3.44
C LEU A 13 8.65 8.39 2.01
N VAL A 14 7.60 7.56 1.88
CA VAL A 14 7.07 7.17 0.56
C VAL A 14 6.49 8.37 -0.16
N THR A 15 5.75 9.23 0.56
CA THR A 15 5.20 10.46 -0.01
C THR A 15 6.32 11.37 -0.52
N HIS A 16 7.36 11.59 0.30
CA HIS A 16 8.50 12.42 -0.07
C HIS A 16 9.22 11.89 -1.31
N MET A 17 9.46 10.58 -1.39
CA MET A 17 10.09 9.97 -2.58
C MET A 17 9.22 10.16 -3.84
N ALA A 18 7.90 9.98 -3.72
CA ALA A 18 6.98 10.16 -4.85
C ALA A 18 6.96 11.62 -5.34
N HIS A 19 6.90 12.58 -4.42
CA HIS A 19 6.92 14.01 -4.72
C HIS A 19 8.25 14.42 -5.33
N ALA A 20 9.38 14.02 -4.75
CA ALA A 20 10.71 14.33 -5.27
C ALA A 20 10.90 13.82 -6.70
N LEU A 21 10.47 12.59 -7.00
CA LEU A 21 10.50 12.06 -8.37
C LEU A 21 9.64 12.87 -9.33
N ALA A 22 8.44 13.30 -8.89
CA ALA A 22 7.52 14.07 -9.69
C ALA A 22 8.03 15.49 -10.00
N GLU A 23 8.69 16.12 -9.03
CA GLU A 23 9.23 17.48 -9.14
C GLU A 23 10.55 17.51 -9.91
N GLU A 24 11.48 16.58 -9.62
CA GLU A 24 12.83 16.59 -10.17
C GLU A 24 12.95 15.86 -11.50
N MET A 25 12.13 14.82 -11.74
CA MET A 25 12.23 13.94 -12.91
C MET A 25 10.91 13.80 -13.72
N PRO A 26 10.14 14.88 -13.97
CA PRO A 26 8.84 14.77 -14.62
C PRO A 26 8.92 14.32 -16.09
N ARG A 27 10.05 14.54 -16.75
CA ARG A 27 10.26 14.07 -18.13
C ARG A 27 10.41 12.56 -18.17
N GLU A 28 11.21 11.99 -17.28
CA GLU A 28 11.50 10.56 -17.19
C GLU A 28 10.24 9.78 -16.79
N LEU A 29 9.45 10.31 -15.86
CA LEU A 29 8.15 9.74 -15.51
C LEU A 29 7.22 9.66 -16.73
N ARG A 30 7.12 10.75 -17.51
CA ARG A 30 6.31 10.75 -18.74
C ARG A 30 6.84 9.76 -19.80
N LEU A 31 8.16 9.57 -19.88
CA LEU A 31 8.76 8.60 -20.81
C LEU A 31 8.37 7.15 -20.49
N VAL A 32 8.17 6.81 -19.22
CA VAL A 32 7.69 5.49 -18.78
C VAL A 32 6.16 5.41 -18.67
N GLY A 33 5.45 6.43 -19.16
CA GLY A 33 3.98 6.47 -19.18
C GLY A 33 3.35 6.77 -17.83
N ARG A 34 4.09 7.41 -16.90
CA ARG A 34 3.57 7.84 -15.60
C ARG A 34 3.34 9.35 -15.57
N ASP A 35 2.17 9.78 -15.12
CA ASP A 35 1.88 11.21 -14.91
C ASP A 35 2.47 11.67 -13.55
N PRO A 36 3.36 12.70 -13.54
CA PRO A 36 3.84 13.31 -12.29
C PRO A 36 2.71 13.81 -11.38
N ALA A 37 1.58 14.25 -11.93
CA ALA A 37 0.45 14.74 -11.14
C ALA A 37 -0.16 13.65 -10.25
N GLU A 38 -0.16 12.38 -10.70
CA GLU A 38 -0.64 11.26 -9.89
C GLU A 38 0.27 10.98 -8.69
N LEU A 39 1.58 11.19 -8.83
CA LEU A 39 2.53 11.04 -7.71
C LEU A 39 2.44 12.21 -6.73
N LEU A 40 2.21 13.44 -7.22
CA LEU A 40 1.98 14.62 -6.37
C LEU A 40 0.66 14.56 -5.61
N ALA A 41 -0.34 13.84 -6.12
CA ALA A 41 -1.60 13.63 -5.41
C ALA A 41 -1.50 12.63 -4.24
N LEU A 42 -0.38 11.91 -4.13
CA LEU A 42 -0.15 11.00 -3.02
C LEU A 42 0.08 11.79 -1.72
N GLU A 43 -0.73 11.53 -0.71
CA GLU A 43 -0.69 12.25 0.57
C GLU A 43 -0.94 11.29 1.74
N PRO A 44 -0.22 11.44 2.87
CA PRO A 44 -0.53 10.72 4.10
C PRO A 44 -1.84 11.22 4.74
N PRO A 45 -2.41 10.48 5.70
CA PRO A 45 -2.02 9.14 6.12
C PRO A 45 -2.44 8.08 5.10
N PHE A 46 -1.66 7.01 5.00
CA PHE A 46 -2.05 5.84 4.22
C PHE A 46 -3.09 5.00 4.97
N PRO A 47 -4.07 4.39 4.27
CA PRO A 47 -4.99 3.44 4.87
C PRO A 47 -4.25 2.36 5.66
N ARG A 48 -4.84 1.95 6.78
CA ARG A 48 -4.31 0.90 7.66
C ARG A 48 -5.43 -0.08 7.94
N ILE A 49 -5.20 -1.33 7.60
CA ILE A 49 -6.13 -2.43 7.85
C ILE A 49 -5.39 -3.53 8.60
N SER A 50 -6.10 -4.26 9.43
CA SER A 50 -5.63 -5.50 10.02
C SER A 50 -5.54 -6.59 8.96
N TYR A 51 -4.75 -7.62 9.26
CA TYR A 51 -4.72 -8.86 8.49
C TYR A 51 -6.14 -9.47 8.37
N ASP A 52 -6.92 -9.45 9.45
CA ASP A 52 -8.28 -9.98 9.46
C ASP A 52 -9.20 -9.21 8.50
N GLU A 53 -9.16 -7.87 8.53
CA GLU A 53 -9.90 -7.01 7.59
C GLU A 53 -9.47 -7.24 6.13
N ALA A 54 -8.18 -7.51 5.89
CA ALA A 54 -7.69 -7.82 4.55
C ALA A 54 -8.21 -9.17 4.03
N VAL A 55 -8.25 -10.19 4.89
CA VAL A 55 -8.84 -11.51 4.58
C VAL A 55 -10.32 -11.38 4.28
N GLU A 56 -11.06 -10.62 5.09
CA GLU A 56 -12.49 -10.37 4.88
C GLU A 56 -12.74 -9.67 3.53
N LEU A 57 -12.02 -8.57 3.26
CA LEU A 57 -12.16 -7.80 2.03
C LEU A 57 -11.90 -8.64 0.78
N LEU A 58 -10.89 -9.51 0.80
CA LEU A 58 -10.57 -10.38 -0.33
C LEU A 58 -11.65 -11.44 -0.56
N ASN A 59 -12.13 -12.08 0.51
CA ASN A 59 -13.20 -13.06 0.39
C ASN A 59 -14.51 -12.43 -0.09
N GLU A 60 -14.82 -11.19 0.32
CA GLU A 60 -15.97 -10.41 -0.19
C GLU A 60 -15.86 -10.13 -1.70
N GLN A 61 -14.64 -9.98 -2.22
CA GLN A 61 -14.35 -9.83 -3.64
C GLN A 61 -14.31 -11.16 -4.41
N GLY A 62 -14.56 -12.28 -3.73
CA GLY A 62 -14.50 -13.63 -4.31
C GLY A 62 -13.07 -14.14 -4.52
N VAL A 63 -12.08 -13.52 -3.89
CA VAL A 63 -10.69 -13.97 -3.88
C VAL A 63 -10.48 -14.83 -2.64
N GLU A 64 -10.23 -16.12 -2.86
CA GLU A 64 -10.04 -17.08 -1.77
C GLU A 64 -8.75 -16.75 -0.98
N MET A 65 -8.93 -16.49 0.32
CA MET A 65 -7.84 -16.33 1.28
C MET A 65 -8.26 -16.92 2.62
N TYR A 66 -7.48 -17.86 3.14
CA TYR A 66 -7.72 -18.42 4.46
C TYR A 66 -6.92 -17.68 5.52
N TRP A 67 -7.48 -17.62 6.73
CA TRP A 67 -6.76 -17.07 7.87
C TRP A 67 -5.52 -17.91 8.16
N GLY A 68 -4.35 -17.27 8.22
CA GLY A 68 -3.05 -17.92 8.34
C GLY A 68 -2.31 -18.09 7.00
N ASP A 69 -2.92 -17.74 5.86
CA ASP A 69 -2.20 -17.67 4.59
C ASP A 69 -1.39 -16.37 4.47
N ASP A 70 -0.29 -16.40 3.74
CA ASP A 70 0.45 -15.20 3.35
C ASP A 70 -0.09 -14.62 2.03
N PHE A 71 0.15 -13.33 1.78
CA PHE A 71 -0.32 -12.68 0.56
C PHE A 71 0.56 -13.06 -0.63
N GLY A 72 0.00 -13.79 -1.60
CA GLY A 72 0.57 -13.97 -2.92
C GLY A 72 0.06 -12.92 -3.91
N ARG A 73 0.58 -12.92 -5.15
CA ARG A 73 0.12 -11.99 -6.20
C ARG A 73 -1.40 -12.01 -6.41
N THR A 74 -2.01 -13.20 -6.32
CA THR A 74 -3.46 -13.39 -6.49
C THR A 74 -4.28 -12.61 -5.45
N GLN A 75 -3.73 -12.42 -4.25
CA GLN A 75 -4.35 -11.67 -3.16
C GLN A 75 -3.87 -10.21 -3.12
N GLU A 76 -2.58 -9.94 -3.35
CA GLU A 76 -2.01 -8.58 -3.28
C GLU A 76 -2.61 -7.64 -4.33
N GLU A 77 -2.79 -8.10 -5.58
CA GLU A 77 -3.32 -7.27 -6.66
C GLU A 77 -4.74 -6.74 -6.38
N PRO A 78 -5.75 -7.60 -6.09
CA PRO A 78 -7.09 -7.13 -5.77
C PRO A 78 -7.13 -6.29 -4.48
N LEU A 79 -6.33 -6.66 -3.47
CA LEU A 79 -6.22 -5.88 -2.24
C LEU A 79 -5.71 -4.47 -2.54
N SER A 80 -4.62 -4.34 -3.28
CA SER A 80 -4.04 -3.03 -3.62
C SER A 80 -4.97 -2.19 -4.48
N ARG A 81 -5.72 -2.79 -5.42
CA ARG A 81 -6.71 -2.10 -6.26
C ARG A 81 -7.91 -1.57 -5.48
N SER A 82 -8.11 -2.04 -4.25
CA SER A 82 -9.21 -1.58 -3.37
C SER A 82 -8.92 -0.23 -2.72
N PHE A 83 -7.69 0.29 -2.85
CA PHE A 83 -7.26 1.55 -2.26
C PHE A 83 -6.68 2.48 -3.32
N GLU A 84 -6.98 3.78 -3.19
CA GLU A 84 -6.42 4.82 -4.08
C GLU A 84 -4.97 5.19 -3.70
N LYS A 85 -4.51 4.73 -2.53
CA LYS A 85 -3.20 5.01 -1.94
C LYS A 85 -2.56 3.70 -1.48
N PRO A 86 -1.23 3.65 -1.25
CA PRO A 86 -0.60 2.53 -0.57
C PRO A 86 -1.30 2.23 0.75
N VAL A 87 -1.37 0.96 1.12
CA VAL A 87 -2.09 0.50 2.32
C VAL A 87 -1.13 -0.27 3.23
N TRP A 88 -1.26 -0.07 4.54
CA TRP A 88 -0.65 -0.92 5.54
C TRP A 88 -1.56 -2.08 5.88
N VAL A 89 -1.02 -3.30 5.83
CA VAL A 89 -1.62 -4.47 6.48
C VAL A 89 -0.83 -4.75 7.75
N VAL A 90 -1.51 -4.75 8.90
CA VAL A 90 -0.87 -4.92 10.21
C VAL A 90 -1.47 -6.08 10.99
N GLY A 91 -0.74 -6.60 11.98
CA GLY A 91 -1.24 -7.66 12.85
C GLY A 91 -1.29 -9.04 12.19
N PHE A 92 -0.25 -9.38 11.41
CA PHE A 92 -0.10 -10.72 10.84
C PHE A 92 -0.08 -11.80 11.94
N PRO A 93 -0.67 -12.99 11.70
CA PRO A 93 -0.54 -14.15 12.57
C PRO A 93 0.93 -14.50 12.85
N THR A 94 1.25 -14.85 14.10
CA THR A 94 2.61 -15.23 14.52
C THR A 94 3.12 -16.52 13.88
N GLY A 95 2.23 -17.33 13.29
CA GLY A 95 2.60 -18.54 12.56
C GLY A 95 3.22 -18.28 11.19
N ILE A 96 3.04 -17.06 10.65
CA ILE A 96 3.55 -16.68 9.32
C ILE A 96 4.58 -15.54 9.37
N LYS A 97 4.70 -14.83 10.50
CA LYS A 97 5.70 -13.78 10.72
C LYS A 97 6.31 -13.80 12.11
#